data_AF-A0A786SEC5-F1
#
_entry.id   AF-A0A786SEC5-F1
#
_cell.length_a   1.000
_cell.length_b   1.000
_cell.length_c   1.000
_cell.angle_alpha   90.00
_cell.angle_beta   90.00
_cell.angle_gamma   90.00
#
_symmetry.space_group_name_H-M   'P 1'
#
loop_
_entity.id
_entity.type
_entity.pdbx_description
1 polymer ?
#
loop_
_entity_poly.entity_id
_entity_poly.type
_entity_poly.pdbx_seq_one_letter_code
_entity_poly.pdbx_strand_id
1 'polypeptide(L)'
;MNNFPLQIFVDNDTAMMVQSFVDSCVSIDFDKLLKLMAENSEAIEDFIQEIETGEPRFILPVTDSNMKRLIIEETNKYSVSPEKYLKAAIAILYADNILVTDSKVVH
;
A
#
# COMPACT_ATOMS: atom_id res chain seq x y z
N MET A 1 8.16 -20.52 8.56
CA MET A 1 8.21 -19.17 7.95
C MET A 1 9.22 -18.34 8.72
N ASN A 2 10.01 -17.48 8.06
CA ASN A 2 11.06 -16.68 8.70
C ASN A 2 10.51 -15.84 9.87
N ASN A 3 11.12 -15.99 11.04
CA ASN A 3 10.77 -15.26 12.28
C ASN A 3 11.19 -13.78 12.27
N PHE A 4 11.80 -13.31 11.18
CA PHE A 4 12.26 -11.94 11.06
C PHE A 4 11.19 -11.08 10.37
N PRO A 5 10.98 -9.82 10.81
CA PRO A 5 10.12 -8.88 10.11
C PRO A 5 10.71 -8.57 8.72
N LEU A 6 9.84 -8.42 7.72
CA LEU A 6 10.25 -7.90 6.41
C LEU A 6 10.51 -6.41 6.60
N GLN A 7 11.74 -5.99 6.30
CA GLN A 7 12.14 -4.59 6.41
C GLN A 7 11.98 -3.93 5.05
N ILE A 8 11.03 -3.00 4.95
CA ILE A 8 10.76 -2.23 3.74
C ILE A 8 11.33 -0.83 3.95
N PHE A 9 12.11 -0.35 2.99
CA PHE A 9 12.51 1.05 2.95
C PHE A 9 11.35 1.88 2.41
N VAL A 10 10.96 2.94 3.12
CA VAL A 10 9.85 3.82 2.73
C VAL A 10 10.26 5.28 2.88
N ASP A 11 9.86 6.15 1.96
CA ASP A 11 10.05 7.59 2.10
C ASP A 11 9.26 8.20 3.27
N ASN A 12 9.56 9.46 3.59
CA ASN A 12 8.88 10.19 4.68
C ASN A 12 7.36 10.24 4.51
N ASP A 13 6.89 10.47 3.28
CA ASP A 13 5.46 10.61 3.01
C ASP A 13 4.74 9.29 3.23
N THR A 14 5.32 8.18 2.75
CA THR A 14 4.80 6.83 2.93
C THR A 14 4.84 6.43 4.41
N ALA A 15 5.91 6.79 5.13
CA ALA A 15 6.00 6.55 6.57
C ALA A 15 4.88 7.29 7.33
N MET A 16 4.63 8.56 7.00
CA MET A 16 3.54 9.35 7.59
C MET A 16 2.16 8.79 7.25
N MET A 17 1.94 8.35 6.01
CA MET A 17 0.70 7.70 5.61
C MET A 17 0.48 6.41 6.42
N VAL A 18 1.46 5.51 6.47
CA VAL A 18 1.34 4.26 7.23
C VAL A 18 1.06 4.54 8.71
N GLN A 19 1.76 5.50 9.31
CA GLN A 19 1.52 5.90 10.70
C GLN A 19 0.09 6.40 10.92
N SER A 20 -0.48 7.19 10.00
CA SER A 20 -1.85 7.68 10.15
C SER A 20 -2.90 6.56 10.15
N PHE A 21 -2.68 5.48 9.38
CA PHE A 21 -3.52 4.27 9.42
C PHE A 21 -3.42 3.54 10.75
N VAL A 22 -2.19 3.36 11.26
CA VAL A 22 -1.92 2.73 12.56
C VAL A 22 -2.58 3.53 13.69
N ASP A 23 -2.38 4.85 13.69
CA ASP A 23 -2.94 5.77 14.69
C ASP A 23 -4.48 5.81 14.64
N SER A 24 -5.06 5.69 13.45
CA SER A 24 -6.51 5.63 13.25
C SER A 24 -7.10 4.24 13.55
N CYS A 25 -6.27 3.26 13.93
CA CYS A 25 -6.63 1.85 14.08
C CYS A 25 -7.33 1.27 12.82
N VAL A 26 -7.06 1.86 11.65
CA VAL A 26 -7.58 1.40 10.36
C VAL A 26 -6.57 0.40 9.81
N SER A 27 -6.96 -0.87 9.81
CA SER A 27 -6.20 -1.90 9.12
C SER A 27 -6.26 -1.65 7.61
N ILE A 28 -5.10 -1.70 6.94
CA ILE A 28 -5.02 -1.70 5.48
C ILE A 28 -5.67 -3.00 4.98
N ASP A 29 -6.80 -2.89 4.29
CA ASP A 29 -7.54 -4.03 3.76
C ASP A 29 -6.92 -4.48 2.42
N PHE A 30 -5.99 -5.42 2.52
CA PHE A 30 -5.30 -5.97 1.36
C PHE A 30 -6.18 -6.86 0.47
N ASP A 31 -7.23 -7.49 1.02
CA ASP A 31 -8.15 -8.30 0.21
C ASP A 31 -8.96 -7.38 -0.71
N LYS A 32 -9.43 -6.25 -0.17
CA LYS A 32 -10.07 -5.20 -0.96
C LYS A 32 -9.12 -4.63 -2.00
N LEU A 33 -7.87 -4.39 -1.63
CA LEU A 33 -6.85 -3.92 -2.56
C LEU A 33 -6.65 -4.90 -3.72
N LEU A 34 -6.46 -6.18 -3.42
CA LEU A 34 -6.29 -7.24 -4.42
C LEU A 34 -7.46 -7.29 -5.39
N LYS A 35 -8.68 -7.12 -4.88
CA LYS A 35 -9.88 -7.08 -5.72
C LYS A 35 -9.85 -5.88 -6.68
N LEU A 36 -9.53 -4.68 -6.18
CA LEU A 36 -9.42 -3.47 -7.00
C LEU A 36 -8.29 -3.61 -8.06
N MET A 37 -7.16 -4.19 -7.65
CA MET A 37 -6.02 -4.53 -8.52
C MET A 37 -6.38 -5.53 -9.62
N ALA A 38 -7.22 -6.51 -9.32
CA ALA A 38 -7.69 -7.47 -10.31
C ALA A 38 -8.71 -6.86 -11.29
N GLU A 39 -9.56 -5.94 -10.81
CA GLU A 39 -10.58 -5.29 -11.63
C GLU A 39 -10.01 -4.21 -12.56
N ASN A 40 -8.92 -3.53 -12.16
CA ASN A 40 -8.31 -2.42 -12.91
C ASN A 40 -6.81 -2.63 -13.15
N SER A 41 -6.41 -3.86 -13.52
CA SER A 41 -4.99 -4.27 -13.53
C SER A 41 -4.10 -3.38 -14.39
N GLU A 42 -4.55 -2.96 -15.57
CA GLU A 42 -3.78 -2.12 -16.49
C GLU A 42 -3.56 -0.71 -15.91
N ALA A 43 -4.64 -0.05 -15.47
CA ALA A 43 -4.57 1.29 -14.87
C ALA A 43 -3.76 1.30 -13.57
N ILE A 44 -3.83 0.23 -12.77
CA ILE A 44 -3.10 0.14 -11.51
C ILE A 44 -1.63 -0.20 -11.76
N GLU A 45 -1.30 -1.03 -12.76
CA GLU A 45 0.09 -1.28 -13.13
C GLU A 45 0.77 0.00 -13.57
N ASP A 46 0.16 0.77 -14.48
CA ASP A 46 0.67 2.07 -14.90
C ASP A 46 0.83 3.03 -13.70
N PHE A 47 -0.18 3.11 -12.84
CA PHE A 47 -0.12 3.93 -11.63
C PHE A 47 1.02 3.53 -10.69
N ILE A 48 1.21 2.24 -10.41
CA ILE A 48 2.28 1.74 -9.55
C ILE A 48 3.66 2.08 -10.15
N GLN A 49 3.81 1.99 -11.47
CA GLN A 49 5.06 2.31 -12.15
C GLN A 49 5.40 3.81 -12.05
N GLU A 50 4.38 4.67 -12.18
CA GLU A 50 4.50 6.13 -12.07
C GLU A 50 4.82 6.62 -10.65
N ILE A 51 4.59 5.81 -9.62
CA ILE A 51 4.89 6.21 -8.24
C ILE A 51 6.37 6.49 -8.06
N GLU A 52 6.66 7.69 -7.57
CA GLU A 52 7.99 8.12 -7.17
C GLU A 52 8.26 7.79 -5.69
N THR A 53 9.47 7.30 -5.44
CA THR A 53 10.01 7.04 -4.09
C THR A 53 10.99 8.15 -3.73
N GLY A 54 10.78 8.81 -2.59
CA GLY A 54 11.61 9.92 -2.15
C GLY A 54 12.73 9.56 -1.16
N GLU A 55 13.34 10.62 -0.61
CA GLU A 55 14.26 10.59 0.53
C GLU A 55 13.74 11.59 1.59
N PRO A 56 13.96 11.37 2.90
CA PRO A 56 14.73 10.28 3.51
C PRO A 56 13.97 8.95 3.55
N ARG A 57 14.72 7.84 3.55
CA ARG A 57 14.18 6.47 3.68
C ARG A 57 14.18 5.96 5.12
N PHE A 58 13.01 5.55 5.59
CA PHE A 58 12.74 4.92 6.88
C PHE A 58 12.59 3.41 6.72
N ILE A 59 12.78 2.66 7.82
CA ILE A 59 12.56 1.22 7.85
C ILE A 59 11.18 0.96 8.43
N LEU A 60 10.30 0.36 7.63
CA LEU A 60 9.01 -0.16 8.05
C LEU A 60 9.11 -1.68 8.28
N PRO A 61 9.05 -2.16 9.54
CA PRO A 61 9.03 -3.58 9.83
C PRO A 61 7.62 -4.17 9.65
N VAL A 62 7.46 -5.10 8.71
CA VAL A 62 6.22 -5.89 8.54
C VAL A 62 6.37 -7.21 9.29
N THR A 63 5.64 -7.35 10.40
CA THR A 63 5.64 -8.53 11.26
C THR A 63 4.63 -9.58 10.82
N ASP A 64 3.48 -9.14 10.30
CA ASP A 64 2.40 -10.02 9.85
C ASP A 64 2.85 -10.92 8.70
N SER A 65 2.63 -12.23 8.85
CA SER A 65 3.13 -13.21 7.88
C SER A 65 2.35 -13.23 6.57
N ASN A 66 1.07 -12.89 6.61
CA ASN A 66 0.23 -12.79 5.42
C ASN A 66 0.61 -11.53 4.63
N MET A 67 0.76 -10.38 5.31
CA MET A 67 1.23 -9.15 4.68
C MET A 67 2.61 -9.31 4.04
N LYS A 68 3.56 -9.96 4.76
CA LYS A 68 4.89 -10.26 4.20
C LYS A 68 4.80 -11.02 2.89
N ARG A 69 3.99 -12.09 2.87
CA ARG A 69 3.84 -12.94 1.70
C ARG A 69 3.24 -12.15 0.53
N LEU A 70 2.17 -11.41 0.79
CA LEU A 70 1.46 -10.64 -0.23
C LEU A 70 2.36 -9.58 -0.88
N ILE A 71 3.06 -8.79 -0.06
CA ILE A 71 3.98 -7.77 -0.56
C ILE A 71 5.02 -8.41 -1.47
N ILE A 72 5.61 -9.55 -1.08
CA ILE A 72 6.60 -10.26 -1.90
C ILE A 72 5.98 -10.79 -3.20
N GLU A 73 4.80 -11.40 -3.15
CA GLU A 73 4.15 -11.95 -4.35
C GLU A 73 3.80 -10.85 -5.37
N GLU A 74 3.16 -9.77 -4.93
CA GLU A 74 2.72 -8.70 -5.83
C GLU A 74 3.89 -7.84 -6.32
N THR A 75 4.89 -7.55 -5.48
CA THR A 75 6.10 -6.82 -5.95
C THR A 75 6.86 -7.58 -7.02
N ASN A 76 6.95 -8.92 -6.90
CA ASN A 76 7.52 -9.77 -7.95
C ASN A 76 6.66 -9.78 -9.21
N LYS A 77 5.34 -9.82 -9.07
CA LYS A 77 4.38 -9.84 -10.19
C LYS A 77 4.44 -8.56 -11.02
N TYR A 78 4.44 -7.40 -10.36
CA TYR A 78 4.49 -6.08 -11.01
C TYR A 78 5.92 -5.58 -11.26
N SER A 79 6.94 -6.36 -10.86
CA SER A 79 8.36 -6.00 -10.96
C SER A 79 8.68 -4.61 -10.37
N VAL A 80 8.12 -4.30 -9.20
CA VAL A 80 8.27 -3.00 -8.50
C VAL A 80 8.85 -3.16 -7.11
N SER A 81 9.32 -2.06 -6.52
CA SER A 81 9.78 -2.08 -5.13
C SER A 81 8.59 -2.25 -4.15
N PRO A 82 8.83 -2.87 -2.98
CA PRO A 82 7.82 -2.96 -1.91
C PRO A 82 7.27 -1.60 -1.47
N GLU A 83 8.09 -0.55 -1.54
CA GLU A 83 7.68 0.83 -1.28
C GLU A 83 6.63 1.32 -2.26
N LYS A 84 6.90 1.21 -3.58
CA LYS A 84 5.96 1.64 -4.62
C LYS A 84 4.63 0.90 -4.50
N TYR A 85 4.70 -0.40 -4.27
CA TYR A 85 3.51 -1.22 -4.06
C TYR A 85 2.71 -0.76 -2.83
N LEU A 86 3.37 -0.50 -1.70
CA LEU A 86 2.70 -0.04 -0.48
C LEU A 86 2.08 1.35 -0.64
N LYS A 87 2.79 2.27 -1.30
CA LYS A 87 2.30 3.62 -1.57
C LYS A 87 1.08 3.58 -2.50
N ALA A 88 1.10 2.72 -3.52
CA ALA A 88 -0.05 2.48 -4.39
C ALA A 88 -1.22 1.89 -3.61
N ALA A 89 -0.94 0.89 -2.78
CA ALA A 89 -1.93 0.22 -1.95
C ALA A 89 -2.71 1.22 -1.09
N ILE A 90 -1.96 2.06 -0.38
CA ILE A 90 -2.52 3.10 0.47
C ILE A 90 -3.29 4.12 -0.37
N ALA A 91 -2.73 4.59 -1.49
CA ALA A 91 -3.40 5.57 -2.35
C ALA A 91 -4.72 5.04 -2.92
N ILE A 92 -4.76 3.79 -3.39
CA ILE A 92 -5.97 3.15 -3.92
C ILE A 92 -7.02 2.96 -2.82
N LEU A 93 -6.62 2.43 -1.66
CA LEU A 93 -7.53 2.23 -0.53
C LEU A 93 -8.04 3.54 0.04
N TYR A 94 -7.21 4.58 0.05
CA TYR A 94 -7.60 5.92 0.47
C TYR A 94 -8.50 6.60 -0.55
N ALA A 95 -8.21 6.49 -1.85
CA ALA A 95 -9.05 7.01 -2.93
C ALA A 95 -10.42 6.32 -2.95
N ASP A 96 -10.49 5.01 -2.71
CA ASP A 96 -11.76 4.28 -2.63
C ASP A 96 -12.52 4.57 -1.33
N ASN A 97 -11.83 4.77 -0.20
CA ASN A 97 -12.47 5.27 1.02
C ASN A 97 -12.96 6.71 0.86
N ILE A 98 -12.23 7.58 0.14
CA ILE A 98 -12.70 8.91 -0.21
C ILE A 98 -13.86 8.81 -1.18
N LEU A 99 -13.85 7.99 -2.24
CA LEU A 99 -15.00 7.82 -3.13
C LEU A 99 -16.27 7.34 -2.39
N VAL A 100 -16.10 6.52 -1.34
CA VAL A 100 -17.21 6.06 -0.48
C VAL A 100 -17.63 7.11 0.56
N THR A 101 -16.74 8.03 0.96
CA THR A 101 -17.02 9.07 1.97
C THR A 101 -17.41 10.43 1.36
N ASP A 102 -16.93 10.77 0.17
CA ASP A 102 -17.37 11.90 -0.67
C ASP A 102 -18.75 11.64 -1.29
N SER A 103 -19.21 10.39 -1.34
CA SER A 103 -20.64 10.11 -1.57
C SER A 103 -21.55 10.49 -0.38
N LYS A 104 -21.01 11.04 0.72
CA LYS A 104 -21.79 11.50 1.87
C LYS A 104 -21.65 12.98 2.24
N VAL A 105 -21.02 13.80 1.40
CA VAL A 105 -20.90 15.26 1.58
C VAL A 105 -20.84 15.85 0.15
N VAL A 106 -21.85 16.42 -0.51
CA VAL A 106 -22.95 17.32 -0.14
C VAL A 106 -24.06 17.20 -1.22
N HIS A 107 -25.33 17.12 -0.82
CA HIS A 107 -26.48 17.66 -1.57
C HIS A 107 -27.03 18.83 -0.75
#